data_AF-A0A522WI15-F1
#
_entry.id   AF-A0A522WI15-F1
#
_cell.length_a   1.000
_cell.length_b   1.000
_cell.length_c   1.000
_cell.angle_alpha   90.00
_cell.angle_beta   90.00
_cell.angle_gamma   90.00
#
_symmetry.space_group_name_H-M   'P 1'
#
loop_
_entity.id
_entity.type
_entity.pdbx_description
1 polymer ?
#
loop_
_entity_poly.entity_id
_entity_poly.type
_entity_poly.pdbx_seq_one_letter_code
_entity_poly.pdbx_strand_id
1 'polypeptide(L)'
;MGKKKGFTLIELMVVIAIIAVLAAVVAPQVFRQVAKGRAASVESFYNSVKTAATGYFSDTSVWPVSCTQITCNTNAGVNGGFVQPATGNPNWDGPYIDRWPGANANPFAGNYQWTNAAAGACFGAAAGERFITITNVAQLADRQRIDIAIDGGTTSGTAGKVRYGSGCFGGANVGIVVSRDGAIN
;
A
#
# COMPACT_ATOMS: atom_id res chain seq x y z
N MET A 1 -7.92 63.57 4.08
CA MET A 1 -8.60 62.43 3.43
C MET A 1 -7.64 61.72 2.47
N GLY A 2 -7.23 60.48 2.76
CA GLY A 2 -6.45 59.67 1.83
C GLY A 2 -7.33 59.14 0.70
N LYS A 3 -6.96 59.39 -0.57
CA LYS A 3 -7.63 58.81 -1.75
C LYS A 3 -7.45 57.29 -1.71
N LYS A 4 -8.55 56.55 -1.54
CA LYS A 4 -8.57 55.10 -1.77
C LYS A 4 -8.35 54.87 -3.27
N LYS A 5 -7.19 54.34 -3.66
CA LYS A 5 -6.95 53.85 -5.02
C LYS A 5 -7.82 52.61 -5.24
N GLY A 6 -8.78 52.70 -6.15
CA GLY A 6 -9.59 51.55 -6.56
C GLY A 6 -8.81 50.66 -7.52
N PHE A 7 -8.97 49.34 -7.37
CA PHE A 7 -8.41 48.32 -8.25
C PHE A 7 -9.06 48.42 -9.63
N THR A 8 -8.29 48.32 -10.72
CA THR A 8 -8.87 48.37 -12.07
C THR A 8 -9.39 47.00 -12.50
N LEU A 9 -10.49 46.96 -13.27
CA LEU A 9 -11.02 45.71 -13.82
C LEU A 9 -10.00 45.02 -14.75
N ILE A 10 -9.21 45.81 -15.48
CA ILE A 10 -8.18 45.27 -16.38
C ILE A 10 -7.01 44.64 -15.61
N GLU A 11 -6.60 45.20 -14.47
CA GLU A 11 -5.61 44.55 -13.59
C GLU A 11 -6.11 43.18 -13.15
N LEU A 12 -7.38 43.08 -12.77
CA LEU A 12 -7.94 41.80 -12.34
C LEU A 12 -8.00 40.80 -13.51
N MET A 13 -8.35 41.25 -14.71
CA MET A 13 -8.43 40.41 -15.91
C MET A 13 -7.07 39.84 -16.32
N VAL A 14 -6.02 40.66 -16.31
CA VAL A 14 -4.66 40.18 -16.64
C VAL A 14 -4.17 39.19 -15.59
N VAL A 15 -4.46 39.42 -14.30
CA VAL A 15 -4.05 38.51 -13.22
C VAL A 15 -4.72 37.14 -13.36
N ILE A 16 -6.03 37.08 -13.59
CA ILE A 16 -6.71 35.78 -13.76
C ILE A 16 -6.24 35.05 -15.04
N ALA A 17 -5.90 35.79 -16.10
CA ALA A 17 -5.36 35.21 -17.32
C ALA A 17 -3.99 34.56 -17.07
N ILE A 18 -3.09 35.23 -16.34
CA ILE A 18 -1.78 34.67 -15.98
C ILE A 18 -1.94 33.45 -15.06
N ILE A 19 -2.81 33.52 -14.04
CA ILE A 19 -3.09 32.39 -13.15
C ILE A 19 -3.61 31.18 -13.94
N ALA A 20 -4.51 31.39 -14.92
CA ALA A 20 -5.04 30.31 -15.75
C ALA A 20 -3.95 29.60 -16.56
N VAL A 21 -3.02 30.36 -17.16
CA VAL A 21 -1.89 29.79 -17.92
C VAL A 21 -0.96 29.00 -17.00
N LEU A 22 -0.60 29.55 -15.83
CA LEU A 22 0.26 28.86 -14.87
C LEU A 22 -0.39 27.58 -14.33
N ALA A 23 -1.69 27.63 -14.00
CA ALA A 23 -2.42 26.46 -13.52
C ALA A 23 -2.47 25.34 -14.54
N ALA A 24 -2.63 25.66 -15.83
CA ALA A 24 -2.67 24.67 -16.92
C ALA A 24 -1.38 23.85 -17.06
N VAL A 25 -0.21 24.47 -16.82
CA VAL A 25 1.09 23.80 -16.91
C VAL A 25 1.39 22.98 -15.64
N VAL A 26 1.06 23.53 -14.47
CA VAL A 26 1.43 22.93 -13.18
C VAL A 26 0.54 21.74 -12.81
N ALA A 27 -0.77 21.83 -13.08
CA ALA A 27 -1.73 20.80 -12.71
C ALA A 27 -1.33 19.36 -13.12
N PRO A 28 -0.99 19.06 -14.40
CA PRO A 28 -0.63 17.70 -14.80
C PRO A 28 0.66 17.20 -14.12
N GLN A 29 1.60 18.08 -13.79
CA GLN A 29 2.82 17.69 -13.09
C GLN A 29 2.53 17.30 -11.64
N VAL A 30 1.68 18.08 -10.95
CA VAL A 30 1.28 17.78 -9.57
C VAL A 30 0.60 16.40 -9.48
N PHE A 31 -0.32 16.09 -10.40
CA PHE A 31 -0.97 14.78 -10.42
C PHE A 31 0.01 13.61 -10.59
N ARG A 32 1.05 13.78 -11.42
CA ARG A 32 2.12 12.77 -11.58
C ARG A 32 2.94 12.60 -10.31
N GLN A 33 3.28 13.68 -9.62
CA GLN A 33 4.03 13.62 -8.36
C GLN A 33 3.22 12.97 -7.23
N VAL A 34 1.93 13.30 -7.12
CA VAL A 34 1.02 12.63 -6.18
C VAL A 34 0.99 11.14 -6.46
N ALA A 35 0.81 10.72 -7.71
CA ALA A 35 0.78 9.30 -8.05
C ALA A 35 2.10 8.57 -7.76
N LYS A 36 3.24 9.22 -8.01
CA LYS A 36 4.56 8.69 -7.62
C LYS A 36 4.68 8.55 -6.11
N GLY A 37 4.22 9.54 -5.35
CA GLY A 37 4.19 9.50 -3.90
C GLY A 37 3.31 8.38 -3.34
N ARG A 38 2.16 8.09 -3.97
CA ARG A 38 1.31 6.95 -3.60
C ARG A 38 2.04 5.61 -3.75
N ALA A 39 2.75 5.40 -4.87
CA ALA A 39 3.53 4.19 -5.08
C ALA A 39 4.69 4.06 -4.07
N ALA A 40 5.42 5.15 -3.81
CA ALA A 40 6.49 5.17 -2.81
C ALA A 40 5.98 4.89 -1.38
N SER A 41 4.79 5.39 -1.02
CA SER A 41 4.15 5.09 0.26
C SER A 41 3.79 3.62 0.40
N VAL A 42 3.30 3.01 -0.69
CA VAL A 42 3.04 1.57 -0.74
C VAL A 42 4.33 0.76 -0.57
N GLU A 43 5.40 1.13 -1.27
CA GLU A 43 6.70 0.48 -1.17
C GLU A 43 7.27 0.57 0.26
N SER A 44 7.21 1.75 0.87
CA SER A 44 7.63 1.95 2.26
C SER A 44 6.84 1.07 3.22
N PHE A 45 5.52 1.00 3.08
CA PHE A 45 4.68 0.16 3.93
C PHE A 45 4.98 -1.33 3.73
N TYR A 46 5.18 -1.75 2.47
CA TYR A 46 5.57 -3.12 2.14
C TYR A 46 6.88 -3.52 2.84
N ASN A 47 7.90 -2.65 2.80
CA ASN A 47 9.18 -2.91 3.45
C ASN A 47 9.03 -3.02 4.97
N SER A 48 8.24 -2.14 5.60
CA SER A 48 7.96 -2.23 7.04
C SER A 48 7.29 -3.56 7.42
N VAL A 49 6.26 -3.96 6.68
CA VAL A 49 5.54 -5.22 6.95
C VAL A 49 6.40 -6.44 6.64
N LYS A 50 7.25 -6.37 5.61
CA LYS A 50 8.20 -7.45 5.29
C LYS A 50 9.14 -7.69 6.47
N THR A 51 9.80 -6.64 6.97
CA THR A 51 10.67 -6.72 8.15
C THR A 51 9.92 -7.23 9.37
N ALA A 52 8.69 -6.75 9.59
CA ALA A 52 7.88 -7.17 10.72
C ALA A 52 7.48 -8.65 10.65
N ALA A 53 7.10 -9.12 9.46
CA ALA A 53 6.74 -10.52 9.24
C ALA A 53 7.95 -11.45 9.40
N THR A 54 9.14 -11.03 8.94
CA THR A 54 10.38 -11.80 9.12
C THR A 54 10.84 -11.80 10.58
N GLY A 55 10.66 -10.72 11.32
CA GLY A 55 10.95 -10.67 12.76
C GLY A 55 10.06 -11.64 13.52
N TYR A 56 8.75 -11.56 13.29
CA TYR A 56 7.78 -12.50 13.86
C TYR A 56 8.15 -13.95 13.56
N PHE A 57 8.50 -14.27 12.32
CA PHE A 57 8.91 -15.63 11.95
C PHE A 57 10.22 -16.07 12.63
N SER A 58 11.18 -15.16 12.80
CA SER A 58 12.47 -15.47 13.44
C SER A 58 12.29 -15.85 14.91
N ASP A 59 11.39 -15.16 15.61
CA ASP A 59 11.19 -15.38 17.04
C ASP A 59 10.25 -16.56 17.30
N THR A 60 9.19 -16.67 16.50
CA THR A 60 8.13 -17.64 16.74
C THR A 60 8.24 -18.93 15.93
N SER A 61 9.10 -18.96 14.90
CA SER A 61 9.19 -20.04 13.89
C SER A 61 7.89 -20.30 13.11
N VAL A 62 6.90 -19.41 13.22
CA VAL A 62 5.61 -19.49 12.52
C VAL A 62 5.35 -18.13 11.86
N TRP A 63 4.64 -18.11 10.74
CA TRP A 63 4.26 -16.84 10.11
C TRP A 63 3.03 -16.24 10.79
N PRO A 64 2.89 -14.89 10.81
CA PRO A 64 1.71 -14.27 11.39
C PRO A 64 0.44 -14.68 10.64
N VAL A 65 -0.68 -14.88 11.34
CA VAL A 65 -1.93 -15.33 10.67
C VAL A 65 -2.55 -14.19 9.87
N SER A 66 -3.33 -14.54 8.84
CA SER A 66 -4.01 -13.57 7.99
C SER A 66 -4.84 -12.57 8.81
N CYS A 67 -4.74 -11.30 8.47
CA CYS A 67 -5.43 -10.24 9.19
C CYS A 67 -5.80 -9.06 8.27
N THR A 68 -6.75 -8.26 8.74
CA THR A 68 -7.28 -7.08 8.05
C THR A 68 -6.99 -5.82 8.87
N GLN A 69 -7.37 -4.65 8.36
CA GLN A 69 -7.11 -3.35 9.00
C GLN A 69 -7.48 -3.26 10.50
N ILE A 70 -8.49 -4.01 10.94
CA ILE A 70 -8.89 -4.07 12.36
C ILE A 70 -8.14 -5.19 13.08
N THR A 71 -8.14 -6.40 12.53
CA THR A 71 -7.62 -7.58 13.24
C THR A 71 -6.10 -7.64 13.32
N CYS A 72 -5.38 -6.89 12.48
CA CYS A 72 -3.93 -6.75 12.60
C CYS A 72 -3.50 -5.89 13.81
N ASN A 73 -4.43 -5.15 14.43
CA ASN A 73 -4.17 -4.31 15.61
C ASN A 73 -4.63 -4.96 16.93
N THR A 74 -5.31 -6.10 16.89
CA THR A 74 -6.00 -6.66 18.05
C THR A 74 -5.66 -8.11 18.32
N ASN A 75 -5.70 -8.48 19.60
CA ASN A 75 -5.57 -9.85 20.09
C ASN A 75 -6.84 -10.71 19.90
N ALA A 76 -7.85 -10.22 19.20
CA ALA A 76 -9.21 -10.78 19.24
C ALA A 76 -9.39 -12.00 18.30
N GLY A 77 -8.63 -13.08 18.55
CA GLY A 77 -8.88 -14.41 17.97
C GLY A 77 -8.52 -14.59 16.48
N VAL A 78 -8.03 -13.56 15.80
CA VAL A 78 -7.55 -13.61 14.40
C VAL A 78 -6.26 -12.79 14.33
N ASN A 79 -5.21 -13.31 14.95
CA ASN A 79 -4.13 -12.46 15.42
C ASN A 79 -3.04 -12.25 14.36
N GLY A 80 -3.01 -11.06 13.75
CA GLY A 80 -1.97 -10.67 12.82
C GLY A 80 -0.55 -10.75 13.39
N GLY A 81 -0.37 -10.87 14.72
CA GLY A 81 0.92 -11.07 15.37
C GLY A 81 1.88 -9.87 15.32
N PHE A 82 1.57 -8.87 14.50
CA PHE A 82 2.42 -7.71 14.23
C PHE A 82 2.48 -6.72 15.39
N VAL A 83 1.33 -6.36 15.98
CA VAL A 83 1.21 -5.32 17.01
C VAL A 83 1.05 -5.91 18.41
N GLN A 84 0.39 -7.05 18.51
CA GLN A 84 0.12 -7.72 19.79
C GLN A 84 0.43 -9.22 19.66
N PRO A 85 0.76 -9.91 20.77
CA PRO A 85 1.16 -11.32 20.74
C PRO A 85 0.03 -12.21 20.23
N ALA A 86 0.33 -13.07 19.26
CA ALA A 86 -0.56 -14.15 18.89
C ALA A 86 -0.80 -15.06 20.10
N THR A 87 -2.07 -15.38 20.38
CA THR A 87 -2.46 -16.20 21.54
C THR A 87 -1.70 -17.52 21.53
N GLY A 88 -0.98 -17.83 22.61
CA GLY A 88 -0.29 -19.11 22.78
C GLY A 88 1.12 -19.19 22.20
N ASN A 89 1.74 -18.06 21.79
CA ASN A 89 3.15 -18.06 21.44
C ASN A 89 4.05 -17.50 22.56
N PRO A 90 4.78 -18.35 23.29
CA PRO A 90 5.66 -17.90 24.38
C PRO A 90 6.92 -17.17 23.89
N ASN A 91 7.27 -17.30 22.60
CA ASN A 91 8.50 -16.75 22.03
C ASN A 91 8.28 -15.42 21.30
N TRP A 92 7.11 -14.79 21.43
CA TRP A 92 6.85 -13.50 20.79
C TRP A 92 7.63 -12.38 21.50
N ASP A 93 8.43 -11.62 20.74
CA ASP A 93 9.23 -10.47 21.22
C ASP A 93 8.85 -9.14 20.52
N GLY A 94 7.60 -9.06 20.04
CA GLY A 94 7.09 -7.86 19.40
C GLY A 94 6.83 -6.70 20.39
N PRO A 95 6.23 -5.60 19.94
CA PRO A 95 5.60 -5.41 18.64
C PRO A 95 6.61 -5.26 17.50
N TYR A 96 6.31 -5.88 16.35
CA TYR A 96 7.12 -5.79 15.13
C TYR A 96 6.76 -4.57 14.26
N ILE A 97 5.61 -3.95 14.54
CA ILE A 97 5.21 -2.64 14.01
C ILE A 97 4.40 -1.92 15.10
N ASP A 98 4.59 -0.61 15.25
CA ASP A 98 3.88 0.18 16.26
C ASP A 98 2.36 0.08 16.11
N ARG A 99 1.88 0.05 14.86
CA ARG A 99 0.46 -0.05 14.54
C ARG A 99 0.24 -0.47 13.10
N TRP A 100 -0.79 -1.29 12.87
CA TRP A 100 -1.30 -1.54 11.53
C TRP A 100 -2.23 -0.39 11.07
N PRO A 101 -2.12 0.08 9.81
CA PRO A 101 -2.96 1.16 9.30
C PRO A 101 -4.46 0.86 9.46
N GLY A 102 -5.24 1.88 9.83
CA GLY A 102 -6.68 1.77 10.00
C GLY A 102 -7.45 1.57 8.69
N ALA A 103 -8.78 1.62 8.77
CA ALA A 103 -9.62 1.54 7.59
C ALA A 103 -9.36 2.72 6.63
N ASN A 104 -9.33 2.42 5.33
CA ASN A 104 -9.12 3.37 4.24
C ASN A 104 -7.80 4.15 4.33
N ALA A 105 -6.80 3.62 5.05
CA ALA A 105 -5.54 4.29 5.32
C ALA A 105 -4.49 4.14 4.22
N ASN A 106 -4.75 3.35 3.17
CA ASN A 106 -3.83 3.28 2.04
C ASN A 106 -3.95 4.55 1.15
N PRO A 107 -2.94 4.86 0.30
CA PRO A 107 -2.94 6.06 -0.54
C PRO A 107 -4.06 6.15 -1.59
N PHE A 108 -4.85 5.09 -1.74
CA PHE A 108 -5.98 4.96 -2.67
C PHE A 108 -7.32 4.87 -1.92
N ALA A 109 -7.38 5.30 -0.66
CA ALA A 109 -8.57 5.24 0.20
C ALA A 109 -9.15 3.82 0.37
N GLY A 110 -8.29 2.81 0.27
CA GLY A 110 -8.60 1.42 0.57
C GLY A 110 -7.81 0.90 1.78
N ASN A 111 -7.83 -0.40 1.96
CA ASN A 111 -7.23 -1.09 3.10
C ASN A 111 -5.93 -1.79 2.73
N TYR A 112 -5.11 -2.02 3.75
CA TYR A 112 -4.03 -3.01 3.72
C TYR A 112 -4.49 -4.28 4.43
N GLN A 113 -4.27 -5.42 3.80
CA GLN A 113 -4.56 -6.73 4.38
C GLN A 113 -3.32 -7.61 4.29
N TRP A 114 -3.00 -8.28 5.39
CA TRP A 114 -1.98 -9.31 5.41
C TRP A 114 -2.65 -10.66 5.16
N THR A 115 -2.11 -11.45 4.26
CA THR A 115 -2.59 -12.81 4.02
C THR A 115 -1.44 -13.78 4.09
N ASN A 116 -1.54 -14.68 5.06
CA ASN A 116 -0.76 -15.91 5.16
C ASN A 116 -1.62 -17.02 4.55
N ALA A 117 -1.54 -17.16 3.22
CA ALA A 117 -2.37 -18.10 2.49
C ALA A 117 -1.82 -19.53 2.61
N ALA A 118 -2.72 -20.50 2.75
CA ALA A 118 -2.42 -21.88 2.41
C ALA A 118 -2.24 -22.00 0.87
N ALA A 119 -1.56 -23.05 0.43
CA ALA A 119 -1.27 -23.32 -0.98
C ALA A 119 -2.46 -23.09 -1.93
N GLY A 120 -2.22 -22.46 -3.08
CA GLY A 120 -3.20 -22.37 -4.18
C GLY A 120 -4.28 -21.29 -4.05
N ALA A 121 -4.28 -20.46 -3.00
CA ALA A 121 -5.35 -19.48 -2.80
C ALA A 121 -5.41 -18.42 -3.92
N CYS A 122 -4.27 -17.96 -4.47
CA CYS A 122 -4.24 -16.82 -5.39
C CYS A 122 -3.26 -17.04 -6.55
N PHE A 123 -3.69 -16.91 -7.82
CA PHE A 123 -2.81 -17.03 -9.00
C PHE A 123 -2.04 -18.37 -9.13
N GLY A 124 -2.58 -19.47 -8.60
CA GLY A 124 -1.80 -20.72 -8.53
C GLY A 124 -0.55 -20.57 -7.65
N ALA A 125 -0.60 -19.64 -6.67
CA ALA A 125 0.43 -19.42 -5.67
C ALA A 125 0.96 -20.76 -5.17
N ALA A 126 2.28 -20.90 -5.22
CA ALA A 126 2.97 -22.02 -4.61
C ALA A 126 2.53 -22.17 -3.14
N ALA A 127 2.62 -23.40 -2.64
CA ALA A 127 2.30 -23.67 -1.25
C ALA A 127 3.10 -22.76 -0.30
N GLY A 128 2.41 -21.88 0.44
CA GLY A 128 3.05 -21.03 1.45
C GLY A 128 3.41 -19.61 1.01
N GLU A 129 2.91 -19.09 -0.11
CA GLU A 129 3.09 -17.67 -0.41
C GLU A 129 2.35 -16.77 0.60
N ARG A 130 3.04 -15.74 1.11
CA ARG A 130 2.47 -14.66 1.91
C ARG A 130 2.48 -13.37 1.13
N PHE A 131 1.41 -12.58 1.25
CA PHE A 131 1.29 -11.34 0.52
C PHE A 131 0.56 -10.25 1.31
N ILE A 132 0.82 -9.01 0.89
CA ILE A 132 0.06 -7.83 1.29
C ILE A 132 -0.91 -7.51 0.16
N THR A 133 -2.18 -7.35 0.49
CA THR A 133 -3.22 -6.88 -0.43
C THR A 133 -3.49 -5.41 -0.19
N ILE A 134 -3.51 -4.64 -1.27
CA ILE A 134 -3.88 -3.23 -1.31
C ILE A 134 -5.20 -3.17 -2.07
N THR A 135 -6.26 -2.72 -1.40
CA THR A 135 -7.56 -2.58 -2.05
C THR A 135 -7.77 -1.19 -2.63
N ASN A 136 -8.74 -1.08 -3.54
CA ASN A 136 -9.18 0.17 -4.16
C ASN A 136 -8.15 0.89 -5.05
N VAL A 137 -7.19 0.16 -5.63
CA VAL A 137 -6.29 0.66 -6.68
C VAL A 137 -7.00 0.66 -8.03
N ALA A 138 -7.97 1.56 -8.20
CA ALA A 138 -8.91 1.55 -9.32
C ALA A 138 -8.21 1.73 -10.68
N GLN A 139 -7.24 2.65 -10.79
CA GLN A 139 -6.57 2.95 -12.05
C GLN A 139 -5.48 1.92 -12.36
N LEU A 140 -5.50 1.37 -13.59
CA LEU A 140 -4.44 0.45 -14.05
C LEU A 140 -3.05 1.10 -14.00
N ALA A 141 -2.96 2.39 -14.34
CA ALA A 141 -1.71 3.15 -14.29
C ALA A 141 -1.11 3.21 -12.88
N ASP A 142 -1.93 3.22 -11.82
CA ASP A 142 -1.44 3.21 -10.44
C ASP A 142 -0.93 1.82 -10.04
N ARG A 143 -1.58 0.75 -10.50
CA ARG A 143 -1.11 -0.63 -10.30
C ARG A 143 0.25 -0.86 -10.96
N GLN A 144 0.38 -0.41 -12.21
CA GLN A 144 1.64 -0.46 -12.96
C GLN A 144 2.75 0.37 -12.30
N ARG A 145 2.42 1.51 -11.68
CA ARG A 145 3.40 2.30 -10.92
C ARG A 145 3.89 1.58 -9.67
N ILE A 146 2.99 0.91 -8.94
CA ILE A 146 3.35 0.10 -7.76
C ILE A 146 4.24 -1.08 -8.18
N ASP A 147 3.89 -1.75 -9.27
CA ASP A 147 4.66 -2.83 -9.89
C ASP A 147 6.11 -2.40 -10.16
N ILE A 148 6.27 -1.35 -10.98
CA ILE A 148 7.57 -0.79 -11.32
C ILE A 148 8.36 -0.33 -10.09
N ALA A 149 7.68 0.25 -9.09
CA ALA A 149 8.34 0.72 -7.87
C ALA A 149 8.92 -0.41 -7.03
N ILE A 150 8.26 -1.58 -6.97
CA ILE A 150 8.63 -2.66 -6.04
C ILE A 150 9.52 -3.71 -6.67
N ASP A 151 9.24 -4.12 -7.91
CA ASP A 151 10.00 -5.21 -8.55
C ASP A 151 10.71 -4.83 -9.84
N GLY A 152 10.58 -3.57 -10.28
CA GLY A 152 11.21 -3.08 -11.51
C GLY A 152 10.76 -3.81 -12.77
N GLY A 153 9.67 -4.59 -12.68
CA GLY A 153 9.18 -5.47 -13.72
C GLY A 153 8.45 -4.77 -14.86
N THR A 154 8.01 -5.60 -15.82
CA THR A 154 7.19 -5.19 -16.96
C THR A 154 5.70 -5.24 -16.59
N THR A 155 4.89 -4.37 -17.20
CA THR A 155 3.47 -4.05 -16.93
C THR A 155 2.44 -5.20 -16.80
N SER A 156 2.85 -6.46 -16.88
CA SER A 156 2.02 -7.65 -16.74
C SER A 156 1.97 -8.11 -15.28
N GLY A 157 1.01 -7.59 -14.52
CA GLY A 157 0.78 -7.95 -13.11
C GLY A 157 0.25 -9.38 -12.87
N THR A 158 0.53 -10.34 -13.74
CA THR A 158 0.05 -11.73 -13.60
C THR A 158 1.15 -12.70 -13.15
N ALA A 159 2.40 -12.26 -13.09
CA ALA A 159 3.54 -13.03 -12.60
C ALA A 159 4.51 -12.09 -11.87
N GLY A 160 5.35 -12.63 -10.98
CA GLY A 160 6.33 -11.81 -10.25
C GLY A 160 5.97 -11.55 -8.79
N LYS A 161 6.56 -10.49 -8.21
CA LYS A 161 6.35 -10.11 -6.81
C LYS A 161 5.06 -9.31 -6.66
N VAL A 162 4.79 -8.39 -7.57
CA VAL A 162 3.54 -7.65 -7.60
C VAL A 162 2.57 -8.32 -8.57
N ARG A 163 1.30 -8.47 -8.16
CA ARG A 163 0.26 -9.14 -8.95
C ARG A 163 -1.08 -8.40 -8.86
N TYR A 164 -1.79 -8.24 -9.98
CA TYR A 164 -3.08 -7.57 -10.10
C TYR A 164 -3.85 -8.01 -11.35
N GLY A 165 -5.17 -7.76 -11.35
CA GLY A 165 -6.00 -7.84 -12.57
C GLY A 165 -6.71 -9.18 -12.80
N SER A 166 -6.42 -10.23 -12.03
CA SER A 166 -7.19 -11.49 -12.00
C SER A 166 -6.88 -12.29 -10.71
N GLY A 167 -7.44 -13.50 -10.57
CA GLY A 167 -7.31 -14.31 -9.35
C GLY A 167 -7.90 -13.63 -8.10
N CYS A 168 -7.27 -13.79 -6.93
CA CYS A 168 -7.65 -13.08 -5.70
C CYS A 168 -7.53 -11.57 -5.77
N PHE A 169 -6.76 -11.06 -6.73
CA PHE A 169 -6.51 -9.64 -6.94
C PHE A 169 -7.30 -9.13 -8.15
N GLY A 170 -8.44 -9.77 -8.43
CA GLY A 170 -9.42 -9.30 -9.39
C GLY A 170 -9.98 -7.93 -9.00
N GLY A 171 -10.46 -7.18 -10.00
CA GLY A 171 -10.98 -5.84 -9.79
C GLY A 171 -9.89 -4.81 -9.52
N ALA A 172 -10.05 -4.00 -8.47
CA ALA A 172 -9.19 -2.88 -8.10
C ALA A 172 -8.20 -3.24 -6.97
N ASN A 173 -7.67 -4.46 -6.97
CA ASN A 173 -6.77 -4.94 -5.92
C ASN A 173 -5.35 -5.19 -6.48
N VAL A 174 -4.35 -5.00 -5.62
CA VAL A 174 -2.94 -5.31 -5.89
C VAL A 174 -2.39 -6.17 -4.77
N GLY A 175 -1.81 -7.30 -5.11
CA GLY A 175 -1.09 -8.19 -4.21
C GLY A 175 0.42 -8.01 -4.34
N ILE A 176 1.13 -7.96 -3.22
CA ILE A 176 2.60 -7.91 -3.21
C ILE A 176 3.10 -9.09 -2.38
N VAL A 177 3.86 -9.99 -3.00
CA VAL A 177 4.43 -11.17 -2.37
C VAL A 177 5.55 -10.74 -1.41
N VAL A 178 5.45 -11.19 -0.16
CA VAL A 178 6.40 -10.93 0.92
C VAL A 178 7.35 -12.13 1.09
N SER A 179 6.81 -13.34 1.05
CA SER A 179 7.59 -14.59 1.09
C SER A 179 6.92 -15.65 0.22
N ARG A 180 7.71 -16.50 -0.44
CA ARG A 180 7.21 -17.64 -1.23
C ARG A 180 7.38 -18.98 -0.54
N ASP A 181 8.33 -19.09 0.38
CA ASP A 181 8.71 -20.35 1.00
C ASP A 181 8.50 -20.29 2.52
N GLY A 182 8.16 -21.45 3.11
CA GLY A 182 8.09 -21.63 4.56
C GLY A 182 9.45 -21.57 5.27
N ALA A 183 10.55 -21.45 4.53
CA ALA A 183 11.89 -21.24 5.05
C ALA A 183 12.51 -20.00 4.42
N ILE A 184 13.21 -19.21 5.23
CA ILE A 184 14.01 -18.07 4.81
C ILE A 184 15.11 -18.59 3.89
N ASN A 185 15.13 -18.17 2.63
CA ASN A 185 16.32 -18.15 1.77
C ASN A 185 16.17 -17.02 0.74
#